data_AF-A0A9P7BZN1-F1
#
_entry.id   AF-A0A9P7BZN1-F1
#
_cell.length_a   1.000
_cell.length_b   1.000
_cell.length_c   1.000
_cell.angle_alpha   90.00
_cell.angle_beta   90.00
_cell.angle_gamma   90.00
#
_symmetry.space_group_name_H-M   'P 1'
#
loop_
_entity.id
_entity.type
_entity.pdbx_description
1 polymer ?
#
loop_
_entity_poly.entity_id
_entity_poly.type
_entity_poly.pdbx_seq_one_letter_code
_entity_poly.pdbx_strand_id
1 'polypeptide(L)'
;MTATDLKSIENLQDRCLRLLVGGHRTSSTTIIKHITTLPSMRHRIDVLITRYCLRARSLPSSCLLSLLSTTLPVSRIKIHLEKNPLFMALPSPAPSSDTRLKTFFRQYRERQLTSLVTSTTQVLLRACRPALVVDPVLYVPATRAERSLLVRWRLGWLPVRPHTIVSLV
;
A
#
# COMPACT_ATOMS: atom_id res chain seq x y z
N MET A 1 16.12 6.25 4.89
CA MET A 1 14.81 6.67 5.44
C MET A 1 14.67 6.09 6.84
N THR A 2 14.38 6.91 7.84
CA THR A 2 14.25 6.47 9.24
C THR A 2 12.87 5.87 9.51
N ALA A 3 12.72 5.15 10.62
CA ALA A 3 11.41 4.60 11.03
C ALA A 3 10.38 5.72 11.33
N THR A 4 10.86 6.86 11.83
CA THR A 4 10.05 8.06 12.08
C THR A 4 9.52 8.68 10.80
N ASP A 5 10.36 8.79 9.75
CA ASP A 5 9.93 9.29 8.44
C ASP A 5 8.84 8.40 7.84
N LEU A 6 9.04 7.08 7.90
CA LEU A 6 8.06 6.12 7.39
C LEU A 6 6.72 6.27 8.11
N LYS A 7 6.74 6.38 9.44
CA LYS A 7 5.54 6.56 10.26
C LYS A 7 4.83 7.87 9.91
N SER A 8 5.57 8.96 9.71
CA SER A 8 5.01 10.26 9.31
C SER A 8 4.27 10.16 7.97
N ILE A 9 4.91 9.54 6.97
CA ILE A 9 4.33 9.40 5.63
C ILE A 9 3.11 8.44 5.64
N GLU A 10 3.16 7.36 6.44
CA GLU A 10 2.01 6.46 6.61
C GLU A 10 0.84 7.18 7.31
N ASN A 11 1.11 7.98 8.35
CA ASN A 11 0.10 8.79 9.03
C ASN A 11 -0.53 9.85 8.10
N LEU A 12 0.27 10.44 7.21
CA LEU A 12 -0.22 11.38 6.22
C LEU A 12 -1.18 10.70 5.24
N GLN A 13 -0.81 9.53 4.72
CA GLN A 13 -1.71 8.71 3.88
C GLN A 13 -3.03 8.44 4.61
N ASP A 14 -2.94 8.00 5.86
CA ASP A 14 -4.10 7.68 6.69
C ASP A 14 -5.03 8.88 6.92
N ARG A 15 -4.46 10.06 7.14
CA ARG A 15 -5.23 11.31 7.25
C ARG A 15 -5.94 11.65 5.95
N CYS A 16 -5.26 11.56 4.81
CA CYS A 16 -5.87 11.79 3.49
C CYS A 16 -7.03 10.83 3.21
N LEU A 17 -6.86 9.54 3.55
CA LEU A 17 -7.90 8.53 3.37
C LEU A 17 -9.16 8.84 4.18
N ARG A 18 -9.01 9.27 5.43
CA ARG A 18 -10.15 9.66 6.29
C ARG A 18 -10.88 10.89 5.72
N LEU A 19 -10.13 11.88 5.26
CA LEU A 19 -10.70 13.08 4.64
C LEU A 19 -11.51 12.73 3.39
N LEU A 20 -10.98 11.84 2.53
CA LEU A 20 -11.63 11.45 1.27
C LEU A 20 -13.00 10.80 1.49
N VAL A 21 -13.15 10.00 2.54
CA VAL A 21 -14.42 9.31 2.85
C VAL A 21 -15.33 10.11 3.80
N GLY A 22 -14.94 11.32 4.21
CA GLY A 22 -15.66 12.10 5.22
C GLY A 22 -15.71 11.39 6.58
N GLY A 23 -14.66 10.63 6.90
CA GLY A 23 -14.59 9.80 8.08
C GLY A 23 -14.13 10.53 9.35
N HIS A 24 -14.69 10.16 10.50
CA HIS A 24 -14.18 10.49 11.82
C HIS A 24 -12.69 10.10 12.02
N ARG A 25 -12.03 10.75 12.99
CA ARG A 25 -10.58 10.61 13.26
C ARG A 25 -10.12 9.18 13.59
N THR A 26 -11.02 8.29 13.98
CA THR A 26 -10.73 6.89 14.32
C THR A 26 -11.10 5.89 13.23
N SER A 27 -11.43 6.32 11.99
CA SER A 27 -11.75 5.35 10.93
C SER A 27 -10.58 4.40 10.73
N SER A 28 -10.91 3.12 10.52
CA SER A 28 -9.94 2.15 10.07
C SER A 28 -9.51 2.46 8.64
N THR A 29 -8.30 2.97 8.51
CA THR A 29 -7.63 3.22 7.23
C THR A 29 -7.19 1.91 6.58
N THR A 30 -7.00 0.85 7.37
CA THR A 30 -6.73 -0.50 6.87
C THR A 30 -7.89 -1.01 6.01
N ILE A 31 -9.14 -0.82 6.44
CA ILE A 31 -10.30 -1.22 5.63
C ILE A 31 -10.40 -0.34 4.37
N ILE A 32 -10.18 0.97 4.48
CA ILE A 32 -10.20 1.88 3.32
C ILE A 32 -9.14 1.45 2.29
N LYS A 33 -7.90 1.18 2.72
CA LYS A 33 -6.82 0.66 1.88
C LYS A 33 -7.20 -0.66 1.22
N HIS A 34 -7.88 -1.53 1.97
CA HIS A 34 -8.32 -2.81 1.46
C HIS A 34 -9.39 -2.67 0.37
N ILE A 35 -10.51 -1.98 0.63
CA ILE A 35 -11.62 -1.83 -0.33
C ILE A 35 -11.21 -1.08 -1.60
N THR A 36 -10.21 -0.19 -1.51
CA THR A 36 -9.68 0.55 -2.67
C THR A 36 -8.49 -0.15 -3.33
N THR A 37 -8.01 -1.28 -2.80
CA THR A 37 -6.73 -1.89 -3.17
C THR A 37 -5.53 -0.93 -3.10
N LEU A 38 -5.57 0.09 -2.25
CA LEU A 38 -4.47 1.01 -2.04
C LEU A 38 -3.37 0.37 -1.17
N PRO A 39 -2.10 0.33 -1.60
CA PRO A 39 -1.00 -0.16 -0.77
C PRO A 39 -0.65 0.84 0.35
N SER A 40 -0.10 0.33 1.46
CA SER A 40 0.54 1.15 2.49
C SER A 40 1.75 1.91 1.93
N MET A 41 2.15 2.99 2.59
CA MET A 41 3.36 3.72 2.20
C MET A 41 4.60 2.85 2.36
N ARG A 42 4.67 2.02 3.41
CA ARG A 42 5.73 1.01 3.56
C ARG A 42 5.86 0.13 2.31
N HIS A 43 4.77 -0.47 1.83
CA HIS A 43 4.83 -1.33 0.65
C HIS A 43 5.28 -0.56 -0.60
N ARG A 44 4.83 0.69 -0.79
CA ARG A 44 5.25 1.53 -1.92
C ARG A 44 6.74 1.82 -1.88
N ILE A 45 7.27 2.12 -0.70
CA ILE A 45 8.71 2.33 -0.49
C ILE A 45 9.49 1.06 -0.78
N ASP A 46 9.05 -0.10 -0.28
CA ASP A 46 9.71 -1.37 -0.54
C ASP A 46 9.76 -1.69 -2.04
N VAL A 47 8.67 -1.43 -2.77
CA VAL A 47 8.64 -1.55 -4.24
C VAL A 47 9.61 -0.58 -4.90
N LEU A 48 9.64 0.69 -4.48
CA LEU A 48 10.54 1.70 -5.06
C LEU A 48 12.01 1.35 -4.85
N ILE A 49 12.39 0.97 -3.63
CA ILE A 49 13.74 0.52 -3.29
C ILE A 49 14.09 -0.70 -4.14
N THR A 50 13.22 -1.70 -4.21
CA THR A 50 13.48 -2.90 -5.00
C THR A 50 13.69 -2.59 -6.48
N ARG A 51 12.85 -1.74 -7.08
CA ARG A 51 12.99 -1.32 -8.49
C ARG A 51 14.28 -0.54 -8.71
N TYR A 52 14.61 0.40 -7.82
CA TYR A 52 15.86 1.15 -7.89
C TYR A 52 17.07 0.20 -7.88
N CYS A 53 17.06 -0.80 -7.01
CA CYS A 53 18.18 -1.72 -6.88
C CYS A 53 18.33 -2.70 -8.04
N LEU A 54 17.22 -3.20 -8.58
CA LEU A 54 17.26 -4.00 -9.81
C LEU A 54 17.84 -3.20 -10.98
N ARG A 55 17.46 -1.92 -11.10
CA ARG A 55 18.04 -1.02 -12.11
C ARG A 55 19.51 -0.73 -11.85
N ALA A 56 19.89 -0.48 -10.61
CA ALA A 56 21.27 -0.20 -10.24
C ALA A 56 22.20 -1.38 -10.60
N ARG A 57 21.73 -2.62 -10.45
CA ARG A 57 22.49 -3.84 -10.82
C ARG A 57 22.59 -4.09 -12.32
N SER A 58 21.66 -3.55 -13.11
CA SER A 58 21.67 -3.68 -14.57
C SER A 58 22.37 -2.52 -15.29
N LEU A 59 22.92 -1.55 -14.56
CA LEU A 59 23.64 -0.44 -15.15
C LEU A 59 25.01 -0.88 -15.69
N PRO A 60 25.48 -0.30 -16.81
CA PRO A 60 26.86 -0.46 -17.25
C PRO A 60 27.88 -0.10 -16.15
N SER A 61 29.04 -0.74 -16.19
CA SER A 61 30.15 -0.47 -15.26
C SER A 61 30.69 0.96 -15.38
N SER A 62 30.52 1.60 -16.53
CA SER A 62 30.93 2.98 -16.81
C SER A 62 30.02 4.05 -16.20
N CYS A 63 28.83 3.69 -15.73
CA CYS A 63 27.93 4.67 -15.11
C CYS A 63 28.51 5.17 -13.79
N LEU A 64 28.31 6.46 -13.51
CA LEU A 64 28.75 7.10 -12.26
C LEU A 64 28.32 6.31 -11.02
N LEU A 65 27.08 5.81 -10.98
CA LEU A 65 26.60 5.00 -9.86
C LEU A 65 27.42 3.72 -9.65
N SER A 66 27.78 3.03 -10.74
CA SER A 66 28.61 1.82 -10.70
C SER A 66 30.02 2.14 -10.21
N LEU A 67 30.63 3.21 -10.72
CA LEU A 67 31.96 3.69 -10.31
C LEU A 67 32.00 4.17 -8.86
N LEU A 68 30.94 4.81 -8.39
CA LEU A 68 30.82 5.23 -6.99
C LEU A 68 30.55 4.06 -6.05
N SER A 69 29.84 3.03 -6.51
CA SER A 69 29.54 1.86 -5.67
C SER A 69 30.77 1.07 -5.27
N THR A 70 31.82 1.09 -6.11
CA THR A 70 33.11 0.41 -5.86
C THR A 70 34.04 1.22 -4.98
N THR A 71 33.84 2.54 -4.87
CA THR A 71 34.73 3.45 -4.14
C THR A 71 34.18 3.90 -2.78
N LEU A 72 32.88 3.79 -2.56
CA LEU A 72 32.25 4.20 -1.30
C LEU A 72 32.23 3.07 -0.27
N PRO A 73 32.79 3.26 0.95
CA PRO A 73 32.74 2.28 2.02
C PRO A 73 31.28 2.11 2.47
N VAL A 74 30.73 0.93 2.17
CA VAL A 74 29.32 0.54 2.41
C VAL A 74 28.34 1.63 1.98
N SER A 75 27.99 1.63 0.68
CA SER A 75 26.90 2.47 0.20
C SER A 75 25.67 2.28 1.11
N ARG A 76 25.05 3.37 1.61
CA ARG A 76 23.78 3.32 2.36
C ARG A 76 22.72 2.49 1.62
N ILE A 77 22.88 2.38 0.30
CA ILE A 77 22.14 1.50 -0.61
C ILE A 77 22.20 0.03 -0.14
N LYS A 78 23.38 -0.52 0.17
CA LYS A 78 23.54 -1.90 0.67
C LYS A 78 22.82 -2.13 2.00
N ILE A 79 22.89 -1.16 2.92
CA ILE A 79 22.18 -1.24 4.22
C ILE A 79 20.66 -1.21 4.03
N HIS A 80 20.17 -0.36 3.14
CA HIS A 80 18.73 -0.28 2.85
C HIS A 80 18.23 -1.51 2.08
N LEU A 81 19.09 -2.11 1.26
CA LEU A 81 18.85 -3.35 0.54
C LEU A 81 18.67 -4.54 1.49
N GLU A 82 19.58 -4.68 2.46
CA GLU A 82 19.54 -5.78 3.42
C GLU A 82 18.31 -5.76 4.32
N LYS A 83 17.69 -4.58 4.46
CA LYS A 83 16.51 -4.36 5.32
C LYS A 83 15.17 -4.42 4.58
N ASN A 84 15.16 -4.52 3.25
CA ASN A 84 13.92 -4.55 2.48
C ASN A 84 13.40 -5.99 2.35
N PRO A 85 12.31 -6.37 3.03
CA PRO A 85 11.81 -7.74 3.02
C PRO A 85 11.26 -8.15 1.65
N LEU A 86 10.76 -7.20 0.85
CA LEU A 86 10.29 -7.46 -0.50
C LEU A 86 11.46 -7.79 -1.42
N PHE A 87 12.57 -7.06 -1.28
CA PHE A 87 13.80 -7.32 -2.03
C PHE A 87 14.37 -8.69 -1.70
N MET A 88 14.43 -9.04 -0.41
CA MET A 88 14.90 -10.35 0.04
C MET A 88 14.02 -11.52 -0.40
N ALA A 89 12.74 -11.27 -0.66
CA ALA A 89 11.82 -12.26 -1.18
C ALA A 89 11.89 -12.45 -2.71
N LEU A 90 12.75 -11.71 -3.43
CA LEU A 90 12.87 -11.84 -4.88
C LEU A 90 13.34 -13.25 -5.27
N PRO A 91 12.81 -13.81 -6.38
CA PRO A 91 13.32 -15.07 -6.91
C PRO A 91 14.75 -14.89 -7.45
N SER A 92 15.53 -15.97 -7.39
CA SER A 92 16.84 -16.09 -8.04
C SER A 92 16.74 -17.10 -9.19
N PRO A 93 16.94 -16.70 -10.47
CA PRO A 93 17.32 -15.36 -10.92
C PRO A 93 16.17 -14.34 -10.85
N ALA A 94 16.54 -13.06 -10.76
CA ALA A 94 15.59 -11.95 -10.69
C ALA A 94 14.68 -11.88 -11.94
N PRO A 95 13.44 -11.37 -11.83
CA PRO A 95 12.53 -11.26 -12.97
C PRO A 95 13.14 -10.41 -14.09
N SER A 96 13.29 -11.01 -15.27
CA SER A 96 13.91 -10.36 -16.43
C SER A 96 13.00 -9.34 -17.14
N SER A 97 11.68 -9.42 -16.95
CA SER A 97 10.71 -8.50 -17.56
C SER A 97 9.90 -7.73 -16.52
N ASP A 98 9.49 -6.51 -16.89
CA ASP A 98 8.66 -5.66 -16.04
C ASP A 98 7.32 -6.33 -15.69
N THR A 99 6.74 -7.09 -16.62
CA THR A 99 5.50 -7.84 -16.39
C THR A 99 5.68 -8.87 -15.29
N ARG A 100 6.75 -9.68 -15.33
CA ARG A 100 7.04 -10.68 -14.28
C ARG A 100 7.31 -10.02 -12.93
N LEU A 101 7.99 -8.87 -12.94
CA LEU A 101 8.26 -8.10 -11.72
C LEU A 101 6.97 -7.53 -11.09
N LYS A 102 6.07 -6.98 -11.92
CA LYS A 102 4.74 -6.52 -11.48
C LYS A 102 3.91 -7.67 -10.90
N THR A 103 3.92 -8.84 -11.55
CA THR A 103 3.25 -10.05 -11.05
C THR A 103 3.83 -10.48 -9.70
N PHE A 104 5.15 -10.47 -9.54
CA PHE A 104 5.80 -10.76 -8.26
C PHE A 104 5.38 -9.78 -7.16
N PHE A 105 5.38 -8.47 -7.41
CA PHE A 105 4.93 -7.47 -6.43
C PHE A 105 3.47 -7.67 -6.04
N ARG A 106 2.60 -8.01 -7.00
CA ARG A 106 1.20 -8.34 -6.74
C ARG A 106 1.10 -9.56 -5.82
N GLN A 107 1.75 -10.67 -6.18
CA GLN A 107 1.72 -11.91 -5.38
C GLN A 107 2.28 -11.71 -3.96
N TYR A 108 3.36 -10.94 -3.82
CA TYR A 108 3.91 -10.59 -2.52
C TYR A 108 2.86 -9.87 -1.66
N ARG A 109 2.15 -8.92 -2.26
CA ARG A 109 1.08 -8.18 -1.58
C ARG A 109 -0.14 -9.04 -1.27
N GLU A 110 -0.49 -9.99 -2.14
CA GLU A 110 -1.56 -10.96 -1.87
C GLU A 110 -1.23 -11.80 -0.65
N ARG A 111 0.00 -12.31 -0.52
CA ARG A 111 0.44 -13.05 0.67
C ARG A 111 0.34 -12.21 1.95
N GLN A 112 0.75 -10.94 1.89
CA GLN A 112 0.62 -10.00 3.01
C GLN A 112 -0.84 -9.79 3.40
N LEU A 113 -1.74 -9.66 2.41
CA LEU A 113 -3.17 -9.54 2.65
C LEU A 113 -3.74 -10.82 3.28
N THR A 114 -3.42 -12.00 2.73
CA THR A 114 -3.86 -13.28 3.29
C THR A 114 -3.42 -13.42 4.74
N SER A 115 -2.15 -13.11 5.04
CA SER A 115 -1.63 -13.10 6.41
C SER A 115 -2.40 -12.15 7.33
N LEU A 116 -2.71 -10.93 6.85
CA LEU A 116 -3.49 -9.95 7.60
C LEU A 116 -4.92 -10.44 7.89
N VAL A 117 -5.60 -11.01 6.88
CA VAL A 117 -6.98 -11.49 7.02
C VAL A 117 -7.06 -12.71 7.93
N THR A 118 -6.09 -13.63 7.85
CA THR A 118 -6.05 -14.82 8.71
C THR A 118 -5.70 -14.49 10.16
N SER A 119 -4.80 -13.52 10.40
CA SER A 119 -4.35 -13.15 11.76
C SER A 119 -5.25 -12.14 12.46
N THR A 120 -6.06 -11.36 11.74
CA THR A 120 -6.87 -10.30 12.35
C THR A 120 -8.02 -10.85 13.18
N THR A 121 -8.32 -10.19 14.31
CA THR A 121 -9.54 -10.37 15.09
C THR A 121 -10.64 -9.37 14.68
N GLN A 122 -10.34 -8.41 13.79
CA GLN A 122 -11.27 -7.36 13.38
C GLN A 122 -12.36 -7.91 12.45
N VAL A 123 -13.60 -7.94 12.93
CA VAL A 123 -14.78 -8.44 12.19
C VAL A 123 -14.94 -7.77 10.83
N LEU A 124 -14.82 -6.44 10.77
CA LEU A 124 -14.99 -5.69 9.51
C LEU A 124 -13.93 -6.07 8.46
N LEU A 125 -12.71 -6.37 8.90
CA LEU A 125 -11.63 -6.74 7.98
C LEU A 125 -11.78 -8.18 7.48
N ARG A 126 -12.31 -9.08 8.32
CA ARG A 126 -12.73 -10.44 7.91
C ARG A 126 -13.93 -10.44 6.96
N ALA A 127 -14.83 -9.47 7.11
CA ALA A 127 -15.98 -9.29 6.22
C ALA A 127 -15.61 -8.69 4.84
N CYS A 128 -14.37 -8.20 4.70
CA CYS A 128 -13.84 -7.78 3.40
C CYS A 128 -13.44 -9.00 2.55
N ARG A 129 -13.29 -8.81 1.23
CA ARG A 129 -12.92 -9.92 0.35
C ARG A 129 -11.46 -10.36 0.60
N PRO A 130 -11.13 -11.66 0.60
CA PRO A 130 -9.75 -12.12 0.79
C PRO A 130 -8.90 -11.99 -0.49
N ALA A 131 -9.09 -10.95 -1.28
CA ALA A 131 -8.44 -10.74 -2.57
C ALA A 131 -8.05 -9.27 -2.78
N LEU A 132 -6.99 -9.03 -3.55
CA LEU A 132 -6.62 -7.67 -4.00
C LEU A 132 -7.50 -7.23 -5.18
N VAL A 133 -8.78 -7.05 -4.91
CA VAL A 133 -9.76 -6.55 -5.88
C VAL A 133 -10.48 -5.36 -5.27
N VAL A 134 -10.75 -4.35 -6.10
CA VAL A 134 -11.49 -3.17 -5.67
C VAL A 134 -12.89 -3.61 -5.27
N ASP A 135 -13.35 -3.20 -4.09
CA ASP A 135 -14.64 -3.62 -3.54
C ASP A 135 -15.77 -3.14 -4.47
N PRO A 136 -16.72 -4.01 -4.86
CA PRO A 136 -17.81 -3.64 -5.73
C PRO A 136 -18.63 -2.45 -5.26
N VAL A 137 -18.66 -2.16 -3.96
CA VAL A 137 -19.31 -0.97 -3.39
C VAL A 137 -18.89 0.33 -4.08
N LEU A 138 -17.67 0.36 -4.64
CA LEU A 138 -17.14 1.53 -5.36
C LEU A 138 -17.67 1.65 -6.80
N TYR A 139 -18.17 0.55 -7.38
CA TYR A 139 -18.68 0.51 -8.76
C TYR A 139 -20.22 0.46 -8.84
N VAL A 140 -20.93 0.36 -7.71
CA VAL A 140 -22.39 0.44 -7.71
C VAL A 140 -22.83 1.79 -8.28
N PRO A 141 -23.74 1.81 -9.27
CA PRO A 141 -24.36 3.05 -9.74
C PRO A 141 -25.06 3.74 -8.56
N ALA A 142 -24.60 4.94 -8.24
CA ALA A 142 -25.03 5.69 -7.07
C ALA A 142 -24.60 7.16 -7.23
N THR A 143 -25.39 8.07 -6.68
CA THR A 143 -25.00 9.47 -6.50
C THR A 143 -23.77 9.60 -5.59
N ARG A 144 -23.15 10.77 -5.54
CA ARG A 144 -22.02 11.04 -4.62
C ARG A 144 -22.41 10.81 -3.15
N ALA A 145 -23.63 11.22 -2.77
CA ALA A 145 -24.13 11.09 -1.41
C ALA A 145 -24.36 9.61 -1.02
N GLU A 146 -25.03 8.85 -1.90
CA GLU A 146 -25.25 7.41 -1.70
C GLU A 146 -23.94 6.64 -1.65
N ARG A 147 -22.98 6.91 -2.56
CA ARG A 147 -21.66 6.28 -2.53
C ARG A 147 -20.92 6.56 -1.23
N SER A 148 -20.98 7.79 -0.73
CA SER A 148 -20.41 8.15 0.57
C SER A 148 -21.07 7.36 1.71
N LEU A 149 -22.39 7.17 1.69
CA LEU A 149 -23.09 6.36 2.68
C LEU A 149 -22.72 4.88 2.59
N LEU A 150 -22.65 4.31 1.38
CA LEU A 150 -22.27 2.92 1.16
C LEU A 150 -20.84 2.63 1.64
N VAL A 151 -19.90 3.53 1.35
CA VAL A 151 -18.52 3.41 1.86
C VAL A 151 -18.50 3.49 3.38
N ARG A 152 -19.21 4.45 3.99
CA ARG A 152 -19.28 4.57 5.45
C ARG A 152 -19.93 3.34 6.10
N TRP A 153 -21.01 2.81 5.50
CA TRP A 153 -21.62 1.55 5.92
C TRP A 153 -20.62 0.39 5.88
N ARG A 154 -19.84 0.29 4.79
CA ARG A 154 -18.78 -0.72 4.65
C ARG A 154 -17.69 -0.60 5.73
N LEU A 155 -17.46 0.61 6.23
CA LEU A 155 -16.55 0.89 7.34
C LEU A 155 -17.17 0.67 8.73
N GLY A 156 -18.40 0.16 8.80
CA GLY A 156 -19.14 -0.04 10.05
C GLY A 156 -19.72 1.25 10.64
N TRP A 157 -19.81 2.31 9.83
CA TRP A 157 -20.20 3.65 10.26
C TRP A 157 -21.49 4.07 9.56
N LEU A 158 -22.62 3.86 10.23
CA LEU A 158 -23.88 4.52 9.87
C LEU A 158 -24.19 5.60 10.91
N PRO A 159 -24.58 6.81 10.51
CA PRO A 159 -25.18 7.74 11.44
C PRO A 159 -26.47 7.11 11.99
N VAL A 160 -26.67 7.17 13.31
CA VAL A 160 -27.84 6.61 14.01
C VAL A 160 -29.15 7.28 13.57
N ARG A 161 -29.09 8.44 12.90
CA ARG A 161 -30.24 9.17 12.37
C ARG A 161 -30.02 9.61 10.92
N PRO A 162 -30.98 9.42 10.00
CA PRO A 162 -30.88 9.82 8.61
C PRO A 162 -31.10 11.33 8.38
N HIS A 163 -30.74 12.20 9.34
CA HIS A 163 -30.97 13.64 9.20
C HIS A 163 -29.66 14.35 8.86
N THR A 164 -29.75 15.20 7.83
CA THR A 164 -28.71 16.02 7.20
C THR A 164 -27.63 15.26 6.41
N ILE A 165 -27.98 14.93 5.17
CA ILE A 165 -27.01 14.93 4.07
C ILE A 165 -26.51 16.38 3.96
N VAL A 166 -25.42 16.71 4.64
CA VAL A 166 -24.69 17.93 4.32
C VAL A 166 -23.98 17.64 3.00
N SER A 167 -24.54 18.19 1.93
CA SER A 167 -23.86 18.38 0.65
C SER A 167 -22.56 19.14 0.91
N LEU A 168 -21.45 18.42 1.02
CA LEU A 168 -20.14 19.04 0.91
C LEU A 168 -19.87 19.20 -0.58
N VAL A 169 -19.98 20.46 -1.01
CA VAL A 169 -19.41 21.06 -2.22
C VAL A 169 -18.19 20.28 -2.68
#